data_AF-A0A5D2B4U8-F1
#
_entry.id   AF-A0A5D2B4U8-F1
#
_cell.length_a   1.000
_cell.length_b   1.000
_cell.length_c   1.000
_cell.angle_alpha   90.00
_cell.angle_beta   90.00
_cell.angle_gamma   90.00
#
_symmetry.space_group_name_H-M   'P 1'
#
loop_
_entity.id
_entity.type
_entity.pdbx_description
1 polymer ?
#
loop_
_entity_poly.entity_id
_entity_poly.type
_entity_poly.pdbx_seq_one_letter_code
_entity_poly.pdbx_strand_id
1 'polypeptide(L)'
;MSQSDYSYSSLPKEISLKIASSLEAPALSSLACCSRDWQEICVSDCLWKSLLKERWPLLCGADKDPNFKDWRGFYVKQHEEQKRQAESVINLVEQRSLFGSLNAVDYLHAISCLERIQLGFRDVQMLLLKPELNVLLNLIGLHYCLNNLQVPAFHITEALWSGKIADRQVCVKWRSTYNFRTRGGDQSRCVYLKDLVKGEDDGEVLTVLERGATYELSRVQVSDPFSGSGDEHELITII
;
A
#
# COMPACT_ATOMS: atom_id res chain seq x y z
N MET A 1 -56.09 -11.34 -24.11
CA MET A 1 -55.58 -10.00 -23.74
C MET A 1 -54.17 -10.19 -23.22
N SER A 2 -53.25 -9.39 -23.75
CA SER A 2 -51.80 -9.59 -23.85
C SER A 2 -51.07 -9.76 -22.51
N GLN A 3 -50.16 -10.75 -22.49
CA GLN A 3 -49.02 -10.81 -21.58
C GLN A 3 -48.32 -9.45 -21.58
N SER A 4 -48.30 -8.79 -20.44
CA SER A 4 -47.47 -7.62 -20.23
C SER A 4 -46.02 -8.08 -20.09
N ASP A 5 -45.28 -7.97 -21.20
CA ASP A 5 -43.82 -7.98 -21.26
C ASP A 5 -43.26 -6.83 -20.41
N TYR A 6 -43.15 -7.04 -19.11
CA TYR A 6 -42.29 -6.22 -18.25
C TYR A 6 -40.86 -6.79 -18.32
N SER A 7 -40.21 -6.63 -19.47
CA SER A 7 -38.76 -6.83 -19.59
C SER A 7 -38.05 -5.56 -19.12
N TYR A 8 -37.96 -5.40 -17.80
CA TYR A 8 -37.15 -4.35 -17.16
C TYR A 8 -36.31 -5.01 -16.06
N SER A 9 -35.05 -5.37 -16.34
CA SER A 9 -34.08 -5.61 -15.25
C SER A 9 -32.62 -5.83 -15.65
N SER A 10 -32.17 -5.64 -16.89
CA SER A 10 -30.73 -5.73 -17.19
C SER A 10 -30.11 -4.33 -17.24
N LEU A 11 -29.17 -4.07 -16.32
CA LEU A 11 -28.29 -2.93 -16.44
C LEU A 11 -27.55 -2.99 -17.79
N PRO A 12 -27.36 -1.86 -18.48
CA PRO A 12 -26.55 -1.82 -19.70
C PRO A 12 -25.21 -2.50 -19.47
N LYS A 13 -24.80 -3.35 -20.42
CA LYS A 13 -23.61 -4.22 -20.29
C LYS A 13 -22.34 -3.43 -19.94
N GLU A 14 -22.22 -2.21 -20.44
CA GLU A 14 -21.13 -1.28 -20.13
C GLU A 14 -21.11 -0.84 -18.66
N ILE A 15 -22.27 -0.54 -18.08
CA ILE A 15 -22.40 -0.14 -16.68
C ILE A 15 -22.12 -1.35 -15.78
N SER A 16 -22.64 -2.52 -16.15
CA SER A 16 -22.37 -3.77 -15.44
C SER A 16 -20.88 -4.12 -15.47
N LEU A 17 -20.21 -3.95 -16.62
CA LEU A 17 -18.76 -4.13 -16.74
C LEU A 17 -18.00 -3.13 -15.87
N LYS A 18 -18.44 -1.88 -15.79
CA LYS A 18 -17.81 -0.85 -14.94
C LYS A 18 -17.98 -1.14 -13.45
N ILE A 19 -19.15 -1.63 -13.04
CA ILE A 19 -19.39 -2.07 -11.66
C ILE A 19 -18.50 -3.27 -11.34
N ALA A 20 -18.48 -4.28 -12.21
CA ALA A 20 -17.62 -5.45 -12.04
C ALA A 20 -16.14 -5.06 -12.02
N SER A 21 -15.68 -4.15 -12.90
CA SER A 21 -14.28 -3.72 -12.93
C SER A 21 -13.88 -2.91 -11.69
N SER A 22 -14.84 -2.37 -10.95
CA SER A 22 -14.58 -1.66 -9.69
C SER A 22 -14.44 -2.61 -8.49
N LEU A 23 -14.69 -3.91 -8.68
CA LEU A 23 -14.74 -4.92 -7.61
C LEU A 23 -13.49 -5.81 -7.60
N GLU A 24 -13.15 -6.29 -6.41
CA GLU A 24 -12.05 -7.24 -6.22
C GLU A 24 -12.45 -8.67 -6.63
N ALA A 25 -11.47 -9.53 -6.92
CA ALA A 25 -11.69 -10.92 -7.32
C ALA A 25 -12.63 -11.73 -6.39
N PRO A 26 -12.58 -11.59 -5.05
CA PRO A 26 -13.54 -12.27 -4.17
C PRO A 26 -14.97 -11.71 -4.32
N ALA A 27 -15.11 -10.40 -4.47
CA ALA A 27 -16.40 -9.74 -4.67
C ALA A 27 -16.99 -10.07 -6.05
N LEU A 28 -16.16 -10.22 -7.08
CA LEU A 28 -16.56 -10.70 -8.41
C LEU A 28 -17.11 -12.12 -8.37
N SER A 29 -16.51 -13.00 -7.54
CA SER A 29 -17.02 -14.36 -7.34
C SER A 29 -18.38 -14.36 -6.66
N SER A 30 -18.59 -13.45 -5.70
CA SER A 30 -19.90 -13.28 -5.04
C SER A 30 -20.94 -12.71 -6.00
N LEU A 31 -20.56 -11.71 -6.81
CA LEU A 31 -21.41 -11.09 -7.83
C LEU A 31 -21.84 -12.08 -8.90
N ALA A 32 -20.93 -12.96 -9.34
CA ALA A 32 -21.22 -14.01 -10.31
C ALA A 32 -22.31 -14.98 -9.83
N CYS A 33 -22.47 -15.14 -8.51
CA CYS A 33 -23.51 -15.97 -7.91
C CYS A 33 -24.87 -15.27 -7.83
N CYS A 34 -24.95 -13.95 -8.04
CA CYS A 34 -26.19 -13.18 -7.87
C CYS A 34 -27.17 -13.35 -9.05
N SER A 35 -26.68 -13.53 -10.27
CA SER A 35 -27.53 -13.76 -11.45
C SER A 35 -26.75 -14.40 -12.60
N ARG A 36 -27.47 -14.95 -13.60
CA ARG A 36 -26.84 -15.47 -14.82
C ARG A 36 -26.14 -14.37 -15.62
N ASP A 37 -26.71 -13.18 -15.69
CA ASP A 37 -26.12 -12.04 -16.41
C ASP A 37 -24.80 -11.62 -15.76
N TRP A 38 -24.73 -11.58 -14.42
CA TRP A 38 -23.50 -11.30 -13.70
C TRP A 38 -22.49 -12.44 -13.80
N GLN A 39 -22.95 -13.69 -13.81
CA GLN A 39 -22.09 -14.84 -14.06
C GLN A 39 -21.39 -14.72 -15.42
N GLU A 40 -22.14 -14.40 -16.48
CA GLU A 40 -21.59 -14.24 -17.83
C GLU A 40 -20.56 -13.10 -17.89
N ILE A 41 -20.84 -11.98 -17.22
CA ILE A 41 -19.92 -10.83 -17.15
C ILE A 41 -18.65 -11.17 -16.37
N CYS A 42 -18.77 -11.81 -15.20
CA CYS A 42 -17.62 -12.18 -14.36
C CYS A 42 -16.75 -13.27 -14.98
N VAL A 43 -17.30 -14.12 -15.84
CA VAL A 43 -16.55 -15.11 -16.63
C VAL A 43 -15.90 -14.48 -17.86
N SER A 44 -16.34 -13.28 -18.27
CA SER A 44 -15.86 -12.63 -19.47
C SER A 44 -14.42 -12.16 -19.35
N ASP A 45 -13.57 -12.58 -20.29
CA ASP A 45 -12.16 -12.21 -20.34
C ASP A 45 -11.92 -10.71 -20.57
N CYS A 46 -12.89 -10.00 -21.18
CA CYS A 46 -12.78 -8.55 -21.36
C CYS A 46 -12.80 -7.80 -20.03
N LEU A 47 -13.48 -8.32 -19.01
CA LEU A 47 -13.48 -7.79 -17.66
C LEU A 47 -12.08 -7.92 -17.04
N TRP A 48 -11.53 -9.13 -17.04
CA TRP A 48 -10.21 -9.42 -16.45
C TRP A 48 -9.08 -8.68 -17.15
N LYS A 49 -9.16 -8.52 -18.48
CA LYS A 49 -8.23 -7.69 -19.25
C LYS A 49 -8.32 -6.21 -18.84
N SER A 50 -9.52 -5.69 -18.64
CA SER A 50 -9.72 -4.29 -18.22
C SER A 50 -9.22 -4.07 -16.80
N LEU A 51 -9.53 -4.99 -15.88
CA LEU A 51 -9.02 -5.00 -14.51
C LEU A 51 -7.49 -5.02 -14.45
N LEU A 52 -6.85 -5.83 -15.30
CA LEU A 52 -5.40 -5.91 -15.35
C LEU A 52 -4.76 -4.62 -15.87
N LYS A 53 -5.37 -3.98 -16.88
CA LYS A 53 -4.95 -2.67 -17.40
C LYS A 53 -5.08 -1.57 -16.36
N GLU A 54 -6.17 -1.57 -15.62
CA GLU A 54 -6.45 -0.56 -14.60
C GLU A 54 -5.48 -0.70 -13.41
N ARG A 55 -5.23 -1.94 -12.97
CA ARG A 55 -4.43 -2.22 -11.77
C ARG A 55 -2.93 -2.24 -12.04
N TRP A 56 -2.49 -2.78 -13.19
CA TRP A 56 -1.08 -2.86 -13.59
C TRP A 56 -0.89 -2.43 -15.06
N PRO A 57 -1.01 -1.12 -15.37
CA PRO A 57 -0.92 -0.61 -16.74
C PRO A 57 0.36 -1.01 -17.47
N LEU A 58 1.48 -1.08 -16.75
CA LEU A 58 2.82 -1.39 -17.27
C LEU A 58 2.94 -2.86 -17.73
N LEU A 59 2.14 -3.77 -17.17
CA LEU A 59 2.15 -5.20 -17.54
C LEU A 59 1.29 -5.50 -18.77
N CYS A 60 0.45 -4.55 -19.19
CA CYS A 60 -0.41 -4.70 -20.37
C CYS A 60 0.26 -4.32 -21.69
N GLY A 61 1.42 -3.65 -21.65
CA GLY A 61 2.09 -3.10 -22.85
C GLY A 61 2.91 -4.11 -23.66
N ALA A 62 3.22 -5.28 -23.12
CA ALA A 62 3.93 -6.33 -23.85
C ALA A 62 2.94 -7.27 -24.52
N ASP A 63 2.51 -6.89 -25.72
CA ASP A 63 1.88 -7.67 -26.80
C ASP A 63 1.69 -9.17 -26.49
N LYS A 64 0.76 -9.46 -25.56
CA LYS A 64 0.23 -10.80 -25.43
C LYS A 64 -0.69 -10.96 -26.62
N ASP A 65 -0.43 -12.03 -27.38
CA ASP A 65 -1.26 -12.52 -28.48
C ASP A 65 -2.68 -11.95 -28.38
N PRO A 66 -3.15 -11.15 -29.35
CA PRO A 66 -4.49 -10.56 -29.30
C PRO A 66 -5.59 -11.61 -29.12
N ASN A 67 -5.28 -12.89 -29.34
CA ASN A 67 -6.13 -14.05 -29.14
C ASN A 67 -5.89 -14.79 -27.80
N PHE A 68 -5.18 -14.21 -26.84
CA PHE A 68 -5.05 -14.76 -25.49
C PHE A 68 -6.42 -14.77 -24.79
N LYS A 69 -6.85 -15.96 -24.38
CA LYS A 69 -8.20 -16.27 -23.84
C LYS A 69 -8.21 -16.75 -22.38
N ASP A 70 -7.15 -16.46 -21.62
CA ASP A 70 -7.09 -16.77 -20.19
C ASP A 70 -6.66 -15.54 -19.36
N TRP A 71 -7.33 -14.42 -19.59
CA TRP A 71 -7.06 -13.18 -18.86
C TRP A 71 -7.37 -13.35 -17.37
N ARG A 72 -8.38 -14.15 -17.03
CA ARG A 72 -8.68 -14.52 -15.64
C ARG A 72 -7.54 -15.28 -14.98
N GLY A 73 -7.05 -16.37 -15.58
CA GLY A 73 -5.96 -17.16 -15.02
C GLY A 73 -4.68 -16.34 -14.90
N PHE A 74 -4.40 -15.48 -15.89
CA PHE A 74 -3.26 -14.56 -15.82
C PHE A 74 -3.40 -13.54 -14.68
N TYR A 75 -4.58 -12.95 -14.50
CA TYR A 75 -4.84 -12.01 -13.40
C TYR A 75 -4.62 -12.66 -12.03
N VAL A 76 -5.20 -13.86 -11.81
CA VAL A 76 -5.05 -14.58 -10.54
C VAL A 76 -3.59 -14.92 -10.28
N LYS A 77 -2.88 -15.45 -11.29
CA LYS A 77 -1.46 -15.79 -11.17
C LYS A 77 -0.60 -14.56 -10.87
N GLN A 78 -0.87 -13.44 -11.53
CA GLN A 78 -0.13 -12.20 -11.31
C GLN A 78 -0.38 -11.64 -9.91
N HIS A 79 -1.63 -11.67 -9.45
CA HIS A 79 -2.00 -11.22 -8.12
C HIS A 79 -1.34 -12.05 -7.02
N GLU A 80 -1.34 -13.39 -7.17
CA GLU A 80 -0.64 -14.29 -6.24
C GLU A 80 0.87 -14.05 -6.24
N GLU A 81 1.48 -13.84 -7.41
CA GLU A 81 2.91 -13.56 -7.48
C GLU A 81 3.30 -12.25 -6.80
N GLN A 82 2.54 -11.17 -7.01
CA GLN A 82 2.78 -9.90 -6.33
C GLN A 82 2.55 -9.99 -4.84
N LYS A 83 1.50 -10.70 -4.41
CA LYS A 83 1.25 -10.97 -3.00
C LYS A 83 2.43 -11.71 -2.36
N ARG A 84 2.92 -12.79 -3.00
CA ARG A 84 4.08 -13.55 -2.54
C ARG A 84 5.34 -12.68 -2.45
N GLN A 85 5.57 -11.81 -3.43
CA GLN A 85 6.71 -10.89 -3.41
C GLN A 85 6.57 -9.83 -2.32
N ALA A 86 5.37 -9.29 -2.11
CA ALA A 86 5.11 -8.34 -1.03
C ALA A 86 5.26 -8.98 0.36
N GLU A 87 4.79 -10.21 0.55
CA GLU A 87 5.00 -11.00 1.78
C GLU A 87 6.49 -11.22 2.05
N SER A 88 7.30 -11.43 1.00
CA SER A 88 8.75 -11.49 1.14
C SER A 88 9.36 -10.19 1.66
N VAL A 89 8.85 -9.04 1.23
CA VAL A 89 9.29 -7.71 1.73
C VAL A 89 8.82 -7.50 3.18
N ILE A 90 7.58 -7.88 3.49
CA ILE A 90 7.02 -7.82 4.84
C ILE A 90 7.88 -8.61 5.82
N ASN A 91 8.17 -9.88 5.50
CA ASN A 91 9.02 -10.75 6.31
C ASN A 91 10.43 -10.18 6.46
N LEU A 92 10.99 -9.57 5.40
CA LEU A 92 12.30 -8.92 5.45
C LEU A 92 12.31 -7.77 6.45
N VAL A 93 11.31 -6.89 6.39
CA VAL A 93 11.20 -5.75 7.30
C VAL A 93 10.96 -6.23 8.73
N GLU A 94 10.13 -7.25 8.93
CA GLU A 94 9.90 -7.83 10.26
C GLU A 94 11.18 -8.41 10.86
N GLN A 95 11.96 -9.16 10.09
CA GLN A 95 13.26 -9.71 10.52
C GLN A 95 14.29 -8.61 10.82
N ARG A 96 14.26 -7.51 10.07
CA ARG A 96 15.18 -6.36 10.24
C ARG A 96 14.70 -5.40 11.33
N SER A 97 13.42 -5.47 11.71
CA SER A 97 12.83 -4.66 12.78
C SER A 97 13.14 -5.24 14.16
N LEU A 98 14.41 -5.23 14.53
CA LEU A 98 14.84 -5.61 15.88
C LEU A 98 14.21 -4.64 16.89
N PHE A 99 13.47 -5.18 17.86
CA PHE A 99 12.79 -4.43 18.92
C PHE A 99 11.80 -3.36 18.41
N GLY A 100 11.15 -3.61 17.27
CA GLY A 100 10.18 -2.67 16.71
C GLY A 100 10.83 -1.42 16.10
N SER A 101 12.13 -1.50 15.80
CA SER A 101 12.88 -0.40 15.20
C SER A 101 13.56 -0.75 13.88
N LEU A 102 13.43 0.14 12.90
CA LEU A 102 14.02 -0.05 11.56
C LEU A 102 14.94 1.11 11.21
N ASN A 103 16.07 0.80 10.59
CA ASN A 103 17.02 1.81 10.13
C ASN A 103 16.59 2.42 8.77
N ALA A 104 17.11 3.60 8.46
CA ALA A 104 16.82 4.32 7.21
C ALA A 104 17.14 3.51 5.94
N VAL A 105 18.20 2.72 5.98
CA VAL A 105 18.71 1.98 4.82
C VAL A 105 17.78 0.84 4.45
N ASP A 106 17.39 0.03 5.44
CA ASP A 106 16.45 -1.07 5.30
C ASP A 106 15.04 -0.56 4.96
N TYR A 107 14.65 0.61 5.50
CA TYR A 107 13.41 1.29 5.14
C TYR A 107 13.36 1.68 3.65
N LEU A 108 14.40 2.37 3.16
CA LEU A 108 14.49 2.75 1.74
C LEU A 108 14.64 1.53 0.84
N HIS A 109 15.35 0.49 1.29
CA HIS A 109 15.45 -0.76 0.57
C HIS A 109 14.08 -1.43 0.38
N ALA A 110 13.24 -1.42 1.41
CA ALA A 110 11.87 -1.93 1.33
C ALA A 110 11.04 -1.15 0.29
N ILE A 111 11.10 0.19 0.29
CA ILE A 111 10.43 1.02 -0.71
C ILE A 111 10.89 0.67 -2.14
N SER A 112 12.20 0.57 -2.36
CA SER A 112 12.77 0.14 -3.65
C SER A 112 12.28 -1.25 -4.07
N CYS A 113 12.11 -2.17 -3.11
CA CYS A 113 11.54 -3.49 -3.40
C CYS A 113 10.07 -3.40 -3.84
N LEU A 114 9.25 -2.58 -3.17
CA LEU A 114 7.85 -2.36 -3.57
C LEU A 114 7.74 -1.72 -4.96
N GLU A 115 8.62 -0.77 -5.27
CA GLU A 115 8.71 -0.15 -6.59
C GLU A 115 9.04 -1.18 -7.68
N ARG A 116 9.99 -2.08 -7.42
CA ARG A 116 10.36 -3.16 -8.36
C ARG A 116 9.22 -4.15 -8.59
N ILE A 117 8.39 -4.41 -7.58
CA ILE A 117 7.20 -5.29 -7.67
C ILE A 117 6.07 -4.60 -8.47
N GLN A 118 6.10 -3.27 -8.56
CA GLN A 118 5.06 -2.44 -9.20
C GLN A 118 3.68 -2.63 -8.58
N LEU A 119 3.61 -2.54 -7.24
CA LEU A 119 2.33 -2.63 -6.53
C LEU A 119 1.45 -1.42 -6.86
N GLY A 120 0.19 -1.66 -7.20
CA GLY A 120 -0.80 -0.59 -7.31
C GLY A 120 -1.29 -0.13 -5.94
N PHE A 121 -2.00 1.01 -5.89
CA PHE A 121 -2.58 1.53 -4.65
C PHE A 121 -3.48 0.50 -3.96
N ARG A 122 -4.29 -0.23 -4.74
CA ARG A 122 -5.19 -1.25 -4.19
C ARG A 122 -4.44 -2.43 -3.58
N ASP A 123 -3.30 -2.82 -4.15
CA ASP A 123 -2.43 -3.85 -3.60
C ASP A 123 -1.85 -3.40 -2.26
N VAL A 124 -1.36 -2.15 -2.18
CA VAL A 124 -0.84 -1.56 -0.94
C VAL A 124 -1.92 -1.49 0.13
N GLN A 125 -3.14 -1.08 -0.22
CA GLN A 125 -4.27 -1.06 0.72
C GLN A 125 -4.54 -2.44 1.31
N MET A 126 -4.55 -3.49 0.48
CA MET A 126 -4.84 -4.85 0.93
C MET A 126 -3.67 -5.55 1.60
N LEU A 127 -2.44 -5.19 1.28
CA LEU A 127 -1.26 -5.91 1.76
C LEU A 127 -0.54 -5.18 2.87
N LEU A 128 -0.47 -3.84 2.84
CA LEU A 128 0.35 -3.04 3.75
C LEU A 128 -0.46 -2.13 4.67
N LEU A 129 -1.67 -1.70 4.30
CA LEU A 129 -2.53 -0.84 5.13
C LEU A 129 -3.51 -1.65 5.99
N LYS A 130 -2.95 -2.61 6.71
CA LYS A 130 -3.68 -3.54 7.58
C LYS A 130 -3.35 -3.34 9.05
N PRO A 131 -4.34 -3.47 9.95
CA PRO A 131 -4.09 -3.38 11.38
C PRO A 131 -3.29 -4.59 11.91
N GLU A 132 -3.28 -5.73 11.24
CA GLU A 132 -2.50 -6.89 11.69
C GLU A 132 -0.98 -6.68 11.51
N LEU A 133 -0.59 -5.73 10.67
CA LEU A 133 0.82 -5.46 10.38
C LEU A 133 1.43 -4.44 11.32
N ASN A 134 2.77 -4.44 11.37
CA ASN A 134 3.57 -3.46 12.08
C ASN A 134 3.30 -2.04 11.52
N VAL A 135 3.27 -1.03 12.41
CA VAL A 135 3.14 0.38 12.03
C VAL A 135 4.24 0.83 11.05
N LEU A 136 5.42 0.22 11.11
CA LEU A 136 6.52 0.42 10.16
C LEU A 136 6.12 0.04 8.73
N LEU A 137 5.45 -1.10 8.56
CA LEU A 137 4.97 -1.55 7.26
C LEU A 137 3.84 -0.65 6.76
N ASN A 138 2.97 -0.19 7.66
CA ASN A 138 1.95 0.79 7.32
C ASN A 138 2.59 2.11 6.84
N LEU A 139 3.68 2.56 7.49
CA LEU A 139 4.42 3.75 7.10
C LEU A 139 5.14 3.59 5.74
N ILE A 140 5.75 2.43 5.49
CA ILE A 140 6.38 2.11 4.20
C ILE A 140 5.33 2.15 3.08
N GLY A 141 4.16 1.51 3.31
CA GLY A 141 3.05 1.55 2.37
C GLY A 141 2.54 2.97 2.13
N LEU A 142 2.39 3.75 3.20
CA LEU A 142 1.97 5.15 3.13
C LEU A 142 2.94 6.02 2.31
N HIS A 143 4.24 5.93 2.59
CA HIS A 143 5.28 6.65 1.86
C HIS A 143 5.25 6.27 0.37
N TYR A 144 5.20 4.97 0.07
CA TYR A 144 5.11 4.50 -1.31
C TYR A 144 3.87 5.04 -2.04
N CYS A 145 2.71 5.13 -1.37
CA CYS A 145 1.50 5.73 -1.95
C CYS A 145 1.64 7.22 -2.26
N LEU A 146 2.24 7.99 -1.35
CA LEU A 146 2.40 9.44 -1.50
C LEU A 146 3.42 9.79 -2.58
N ASN A 147 4.57 9.10 -2.59
CA ASN A 147 5.72 9.54 -3.39
C ASN A 147 5.84 8.82 -4.73
N ASN A 148 5.73 7.48 -4.74
CA ASN A 148 5.91 6.69 -5.95
C ASN A 148 4.62 6.62 -6.76
N LEU A 149 3.48 6.37 -6.10
CA LEU A 149 2.19 6.25 -6.78
C LEU A 149 1.46 7.60 -6.96
N GLN A 150 1.90 8.65 -6.24
CA GLN A 150 1.30 10.00 -6.28
C GLN A 150 -0.22 9.97 -6.08
N VAL A 151 -0.68 9.10 -5.17
CA VAL A 151 -2.11 8.95 -4.89
C VAL A 151 -2.61 10.19 -4.14
N PRO A 152 -3.76 10.77 -4.52
CA PRO A 152 -4.34 11.89 -3.79
C PRO A 152 -4.55 11.57 -2.31
N ALA A 153 -4.18 12.52 -1.43
CA ALA A 153 -4.26 12.38 0.02
C ALA A 153 -5.65 11.96 0.54
N PHE A 154 -6.73 12.36 -0.15
CA PHE A 154 -8.10 11.95 0.19
C PHE A 154 -8.28 10.43 0.16
N HIS A 155 -7.84 9.75 -0.90
CA HIS A 155 -7.98 8.30 -1.03
C HIS A 155 -7.14 7.54 -0.01
N ILE A 156 -5.95 8.06 0.30
CA ILE A 156 -5.08 7.47 1.33
C ILE A 156 -5.72 7.62 2.71
N THR A 157 -6.29 8.79 3.00
CA THR A 157 -6.99 9.05 4.26
C THR A 157 -8.14 8.06 4.46
N GLU A 158 -9.00 7.88 3.44
CA GLU A 158 -10.06 6.87 3.48
C GLU A 158 -9.52 5.46 3.72
N ALA A 159 -8.41 5.08 3.07
CA ALA A 159 -7.78 3.79 3.28
C ALA A 159 -7.30 3.62 4.73
N LEU A 160 -6.67 4.63 5.34
CA LEU A 160 -6.23 4.59 6.74
C LEU A 160 -7.41 4.46 7.73
N TRP A 161 -8.52 5.16 7.48
CA TRP A 161 -9.74 5.03 8.29
C TRP A 161 -10.38 3.66 8.13
N SER A 162 -10.46 3.15 6.90
CA SER A 162 -11.02 1.83 6.61
C SER A 162 -10.21 0.71 7.26
N GLY A 163 -8.89 0.85 7.31
CA GLY A 163 -7.97 -0.08 7.95
C GLY A 163 -7.86 0.08 9.47
N LYS A 164 -8.52 1.09 10.06
CA LYS A 164 -8.41 1.45 11.49
C LYS A 164 -6.97 1.69 11.95
N ILE A 165 -6.14 2.23 11.06
CA ILE A 165 -4.72 2.52 11.31
C ILE A 165 -4.41 4.02 11.35
N ALA A 166 -5.40 4.89 11.11
CA ALA A 166 -5.23 6.35 11.10
C ALA A 166 -4.61 6.92 12.38
N ASP A 167 -4.97 6.35 13.55
CA ASP A 167 -4.51 6.80 14.86
C ASP A 167 -3.22 6.10 15.34
N ARG A 168 -2.58 5.30 14.48
CA ARG A 168 -1.27 4.74 14.79
C ARG A 168 -0.21 5.82 14.73
N GLN A 169 0.70 5.79 15.68
CA GLN A 169 1.78 6.76 15.79
C GLN A 169 3.12 6.12 15.47
N VAL A 170 3.96 6.91 14.84
CA VAL A 170 5.30 6.56 14.41
C VAL A 170 6.25 7.60 14.98
N CYS A 171 7.30 7.15 15.66
CA CYS A 171 8.36 8.04 16.11
C CYS A 171 9.57 7.90 15.20
N VAL A 172 9.99 9.01 14.61
CA VAL A 172 11.18 9.10 13.76
C VAL A 172 12.24 9.87 14.51
N LYS A 173 13.39 9.22 14.75
CA LYS A 173 14.57 9.85 15.32
C LYS A 173 15.60 10.08 14.22
N TRP A 174 16.19 11.26 14.13
CA TRP A 174 17.29 11.56 13.21
C TRP A 174 18.27 12.52 13.89
N ARG A 175 19.45 12.70 13.30
CA ARG A 175 20.42 13.67 13.81
C ARG A 175 20.58 14.78 12.77
N SER A 176 20.43 16.03 13.21
CA SER A 176 20.55 17.20 12.35
C SER A 176 21.96 17.75 12.43
N THR A 177 22.60 17.94 11.26
CA THR A 177 23.92 18.57 11.13
C THR A 177 23.84 20.04 10.72
N TYR A 178 22.62 20.59 10.55
CA TYR A 178 22.42 21.93 9.97
C TYR A 178 22.91 23.10 10.83
N ASN A 179 23.36 22.87 12.06
CA ASN A 179 23.91 23.90 12.93
C ASN A 179 25.33 23.54 13.41
N PHE A 180 26.35 23.85 12.59
CA PHE A 180 27.77 23.76 12.97
C PHE A 180 28.17 24.49 14.27
N ARG A 181 27.29 25.33 14.82
CA ARG A 181 27.53 26.10 16.07
C ARG A 181 26.91 25.49 17.32
N THR A 182 26.04 24.49 17.19
CA THR A 182 25.39 23.82 18.32
C THR A 182 25.55 22.32 18.12
N ARG A 183 26.40 21.71 18.96
CA ARG A 183 26.63 20.26 19.06
C ARG A 183 25.38 19.46 18.63
N GLY A 184 25.45 18.82 17.46
CA GLY A 184 24.31 18.18 16.78
C GLY A 184 23.54 17.24 17.69
N GLY A 185 22.39 17.72 18.15
CA GLY A 185 21.47 16.98 19.00
C GLY A 185 20.67 15.97 18.17
N ASP A 186 20.37 14.83 18.79
CA ASP A 186 19.39 13.91 18.25
C ASP A 186 18.01 14.60 18.29
N GLN A 187 17.34 14.66 17.15
CA GLN A 187 15.96 15.08 17.03
C GLN A 187 15.07 13.84 16.97
N SER A 188 13.94 13.90 17.64
CA SER A 188 12.91 12.86 17.59
C SER A 188 11.56 13.52 17.44
N ARG A 189 10.75 13.03 16.51
CA ARG A 189 9.38 13.49 16.29
C ARG A 189 8.44 12.31 16.19
N CYS A 190 7.36 12.34 16.96
CA CYS A 190 6.31 11.34 16.88
C CYS A 190 5.08 11.93 16.19
N VAL A 191 4.59 11.25 15.17
CA VAL A 191 3.50 11.72 14.29
C VAL A 191 2.49 10.60 14.07
N TYR A 192 1.21 10.96 13.94
CA TYR A 192 0.19 10.00 13.55
C TYR A 192 0.21 9.77 12.04
N LEU A 193 -0.14 8.56 11.59
CA LEU A 193 -0.21 8.25 10.16
C LEU A 193 -1.17 9.19 9.39
N LYS A 194 -2.27 9.61 10.03
CA LYS A 194 -3.22 10.56 9.43
C LYS A 194 -2.64 11.97 9.25
N ASP A 195 -1.72 12.39 10.12
CA ASP A 195 -1.15 13.75 10.08
C ASP A 195 -0.11 13.85 8.97
N LEU A 196 0.62 12.75 8.72
CA LEU A 196 1.55 12.61 7.59
C LEU A 196 0.85 12.80 6.23
N VAL A 197 -0.37 12.30 6.08
CA VAL A 197 -1.14 12.44 4.83
C VAL A 197 -1.58 13.87 4.58
N LYS A 198 -1.93 14.59 5.66
CA LYS A 198 -2.43 15.97 5.57
C LYS A 198 -1.32 17.01 5.43
N GLY A 199 -0.06 16.61 5.62
CA GLY A 199 1.07 17.53 5.66
C GLY A 199 1.01 18.49 6.86
N GLU A 200 0.31 18.09 7.94
CA GLU A 200 0.25 18.89 9.19
C GLU A 200 1.63 18.94 9.89
N ASP A 201 2.62 18.18 9.40
CA ASP A 201 4.01 18.17 9.90
C ASP A 201 5.00 19.04 9.08
N ASP A 202 4.50 19.85 8.14
CA ASP A 202 5.28 20.60 7.14
C ASP A 202 6.07 19.72 6.15
N GLY A 203 5.75 18.43 6.06
CA GLY A 203 6.45 17.44 5.24
C GLY A 203 7.82 17.03 5.79
N GLU A 204 8.17 17.42 7.03
CA GLU A 204 9.50 17.23 7.59
C GLU A 204 9.85 15.73 7.73
N VAL A 205 8.95 14.92 8.28
CA VAL A 205 9.23 13.50 8.54
C VAL A 205 9.40 12.72 7.23
N LEU A 206 8.53 12.94 6.24
CA LEU A 206 8.66 12.32 4.92
C LEU A 206 9.93 12.78 4.20
N THR A 207 10.25 14.06 4.25
CA THR A 207 11.49 14.60 3.66
C THR A 207 12.74 14.00 4.31
N VAL A 208 12.74 13.80 5.63
CA VAL A 208 13.84 13.14 6.35
C VAL A 208 13.97 11.68 5.96
N LEU A 209 12.85 10.97 5.81
CA LEU A 209 12.82 9.57 5.37
C LEU A 209 13.31 9.41 3.93
N GLU A 210 12.89 10.29 3.02
CA GLU A 210 13.31 10.33 1.61
C GLU A 210 14.81 10.59 1.45
N ARG A 211 15.33 11.59 2.18
CA ARG A 211 16.75 11.94 2.16
C ARG A 211 17.62 10.81 2.72
N GLY A 212 17.05 9.90 3.50
CA GLY A 212 17.75 8.75 4.06
C GLY A 212 18.99 9.14 4.86
N ALA A 213 19.97 8.23 4.85
CA ALA A 213 21.30 8.42 5.45
C ALA A 213 22.32 9.10 4.50
N THR A 214 21.85 9.79 3.45
CA THR A 214 22.70 10.25 2.33
C THR A 214 23.61 11.42 2.67
N TYR A 215 23.37 12.09 3.80
CA TYR A 215 24.33 12.98 4.43
C TYR A 215 24.78 12.32 5.73
N GLU A 216 26.10 12.20 5.92
CA GLU A 216 26.71 11.59 7.10
C GLU A 216 25.96 12.02 8.38
N LEU A 217 25.33 11.04 9.06
CA LEU A 217 24.66 11.14 10.37
C LEU A 217 23.12 11.36 10.39
N SER A 218 22.31 10.55 9.70
CA SER A 218 20.88 10.39 10.04
C SER A 218 20.51 8.90 10.19
N ARG A 219 20.69 8.35 11.39
CA ARG A 219 20.05 7.08 11.76
C ARG A 219 18.57 7.36 11.96
N VAL A 220 17.78 7.24 10.89
CA VAL A 220 16.31 7.21 11.00
C VAL A 220 15.95 5.93 11.72
N GLN A 221 15.61 6.05 13.01
CA GLN A 221 15.01 4.97 13.76
C GLN A 221 13.52 5.24 13.86
N VAL A 222 12.75 4.31 13.32
CA VAL A 222 11.30 4.37 13.35
C VAL A 222 10.83 3.41 14.44
N SER A 223 10.14 3.87 15.48
CA SER A 223 9.66 3.01 16.59
C SER A 223 8.15 3.08 16.80
N ASP A 224 7.56 1.97 17.24
CA ASP A 224 6.19 1.89 17.74
C ASP A 224 6.15 2.41 19.20
N PRO A 225 5.32 3.43 19.53
CA PRO A 225 5.24 3.95 20.89
C PRO A 225 4.75 2.94 21.94
N PHE A 226 4.17 1.80 21.54
CA PHE A 226 3.67 0.77 22.46
C PHE A 226 4.61 -0.41 22.68
N SER A 227 5.78 -0.47 22.03
CA SER A 227 6.74 -1.58 22.23
C SER A 227 7.63 -1.43 23.47
N GLY A 228 7.18 -0.67 24.48
CA GLY A 228 7.95 -0.43 25.70
C GLY A 228 7.09 0.05 26.87
N SER A 229 6.27 -0.84 27.43
CA SER A 229 5.75 -0.68 28.79
C SER A 229 6.29 -1.81 29.66
N GLY A 230 7.44 -1.56 30.28
CA GLY A 230 8.07 -2.49 31.20
C GLY A 230 9.57 -2.25 31.26
N ASP A 231 9.96 -1.50 32.30
CA ASP A 231 11.31 -1.37 32.83
C ASP A 231 12.29 -0.43 32.12
N GLU A 232 12.96 0.37 32.97
CA GLU A 232 14.17 1.12 32.66
C GLU A 232 15.22 0.19 32.03
N HIS A 233 16.10 0.76 31.19
CA HIS A 233 17.13 0.10 30.35
C HIS A 233 16.58 -0.39 29.01
N GLU A 234 16.94 0.16 27.84
CA GLU A 234 18.30 0.32 27.35
C GLU A 234 18.35 1.43 26.28
N LEU A 235 19.06 2.52 26.57
CA LEU A 235 19.52 3.47 25.55
C LEU A 235 20.56 2.77 24.69
N ILE A 236 20.14 2.11 23.60
CA ILE A 236 21.10 1.56 22.63
C ILE A 236 21.51 2.69 21.67
N THR A 237 22.53 3.40 22.13
CA THR A 237 23.46 4.15 21.29
C THR A 237 24.30 3.11 20.52
N ILE A 238 24.29 3.15 19.19
CA ILE A 238 25.35 2.51 18.40
C ILE A 238 25.89 3.54 17.42
N ILE A 239 27.22 3.54 17.34
CA ILE A 239 28.16 4.53 16.80
C ILE A 239 27.93 4.78 15.31
#